data_AF-A0A7X5N3X2-F1
#
_entry.id   AF-A0A7X5N3X2-F1
#
_cell.length_a   1.000
_cell.length_b   1.000
_cell.length_c   1.000
_cell.angle_alpha   90.00
_cell.angle_beta   90.00
_cell.angle_gamma   90.00
#
_symmetry.space_group_name_H-M   'P 1'
#
loop_
_entity.id
_entity.type
_entity.pdbx_description
1 polymer ?
#
loop_
_entity_poly.entity_id
_entity_poly.type
_entity_poly.pdbx_seq_one_letter_code
_entity_poly.pdbx_strand_id
1 'polypeptide(L)'
;SMKGEFEQRLRAVIDEVQASPKPIILFVDETHTLVGAGGAAGTGDAANLLKPALARGTLRTVGATTFAEYKKYIEKDPALTRRFQAVQVDEP
;
A
#
# COMPACT_ATOMS: atom_id res chain seq x y z
N SER A 1 -11.78 -8.18 -16.89
CA SER A 1 -12.57 -8.27 -15.63
C SER A 1 -12.32 -7.01 -14.82
N MET A 2 -13.25 -6.60 -13.95
CA MET A 2 -13.10 -5.43 -13.07
C MET A 2 -11.78 -5.46 -12.26
N LYS A 3 -11.34 -6.66 -11.86
CA LYS A 3 -10.06 -6.90 -11.17
C LYS A 3 -8.84 -6.45 -12.01
N GLY A 4 -8.77 -6.88 -13.27
CA GLY A 4 -7.62 -6.55 -14.13
C GLY A 4 -7.52 -5.07 -14.47
N GLU A 5 -8.66 -4.38 -14.61
CA GLU A 5 -8.69 -2.93 -14.84
C GLU A 5 -8.17 -2.16 -13.61
N PHE A 6 -8.57 -2.56 -12.40
CA PHE A 6 -8.08 -1.95 -11.17
C PHE A 6 -6.56 -2.10 -11.02
N GLU A 7 -6.03 -3.31 -11.23
CA GLU A 7 -4.58 -3.57 -11.17
C GLU A 7 -3.80 -2.77 -12.22
N GLN A 8 -4.33 -2.67 -13.44
CA GLN A 8 -3.73 -1.88 -14.50
C GLN A 8 -3.70 -0.39 -14.14
N ARG A 9 -4.79 0.15 -13.60
CA ARG A 9 -4.86 1.55 -13.14
C ARG A 9 -3.89 1.80 -11.99
N LEU A 10 -3.81 0.91 -11.02
CA LEU A 10 -2.88 1.05 -9.90
C LEU A 10 -1.42 1.00 -10.37
N ARG A 11 -1.09 0.12 -11.31
CA ARG A 11 0.24 0.06 -11.92
C ARG A 11 0.58 1.36 -12.65
N ALA A 12 -0.34 1.90 -13.45
CA ALA A 12 -0.14 3.18 -14.14
C ALA A 12 0.17 4.31 -13.14
N VAL A 13 -0.56 4.40 -12.03
CA VAL A 13 -0.30 5.38 -10.96
C VAL A 13 1.10 5.21 -10.36
N ILE A 14 1.52 3.97 -10.07
CA ILE A 14 2.86 3.69 -9.53
C ILE A 14 3.94 4.11 -10.53
N ASP A 15 3.75 3.82 -11.82
CA ASP A 15 4.70 4.15 -12.88
C ASP A 15 4.81 5.67 -13.07
N GLU A 16 3.69 6.40 -13.04
CA GLU A 16 3.67 7.87 -13.08
C GLU A 16 4.40 8.51 -11.88
N VAL A 17 4.18 7.96 -10.68
CA VAL A 17 4.87 8.42 -9.46
C VAL A 17 6.39 8.22 -9.57
N GLN A 18 6.83 7.10 -10.13
CA GLN A 18 8.25 6.78 -10.30
C GLN A 18 8.89 7.58 -11.44
N ALA A 19 8.15 7.87 -12.50
CA ALA A 19 8.63 8.64 -13.65
C ALA A 19 8.67 10.15 -13.39
N SER A 20 8.00 10.62 -12.32
CA SER A 20 7.95 12.04 -12.00
C SER A 20 9.35 12.61 -11.75
N PRO A 21 9.74 13.71 -12.42
CA PRO A 21 11.02 14.39 -12.17
C PRO A 21 11.07 15.04 -10.78
N LYS A 22 9.91 15.27 -10.17
CA LYS A 22 9.78 15.76 -8.79
C LYS A 22 9.44 14.58 -7.87
N PRO A 23 10.13 14.39 -6.73
CA PRO A 23 9.77 13.34 -5.78
C PRO A 23 8.33 13.50 -5.28
N ILE A 24 7.54 12.43 -5.39
CA ILE A 24 6.15 12.37 -4.90
C ILE A 24 6.10 11.48 -3.66
N ILE A 25 5.30 11.90 -2.67
CA ILE A 25 4.91 11.08 -1.53
C ILE A 25 3.47 10.67 -1.74
N LEU A 26 3.22 9.36 -1.83
CA LEU A 26 1.88 8.82 -1.95
C LEU A 26 1.25 8.69 -0.56
N PHE A 27 0.10 9.32 -0.35
CA PHE A 27 -0.71 9.09 0.84
C PHE A 27 -1.83 8.10 0.52
N VAL A 28 -1.99 7.10 1.38
CA VAL A 28 -3.07 6.11 1.28
C VAL A 28 -3.83 6.11 2.60
N ASP A 29 -5.05 6.63 2.55
CA ASP A 29 -5.99 6.42 3.63
C ASP A 29 -6.45 4.96 3.65
N GLU A 30 -6.71 4.42 4.84
CA GLU A 30 -7.08 3.02 5.04
C GLU A 30 -6.16 2.03 4.30
N THR A 31 -4.85 2.12 4.50
CA THR A 31 -3.84 1.33 3.75
C THR A 31 -4.05 -0.18 3.83
N HIS A 32 -4.69 -0.66 4.89
CA HIS A 32 -5.06 -2.06 5.03
C HIS A 32 -6.02 -2.52 3.92
N THR A 33 -6.75 -1.64 3.25
CA THR A 33 -7.61 -1.99 2.10
C THR A 33 -6.78 -2.43 0.90
N LEU A 34 -5.56 -1.90 0.72
CA LEU A 34 -4.64 -2.33 -0.34
C LEU A 34 -3.92 -3.64 0.00
N VAL A 35 -3.86 -4.00 1.29
CA VAL A 35 -3.12 -5.17 1.80
C VAL A 35 -4.04 -6.36 2.09
N GLY A 36 -5.17 -6.10 2.71
CA GLY A 36 -6.10 -7.05 3.34
C GLY A 36 -7.37 -7.34 2.54
N ALA A 37 -7.50 -6.74 1.37
CA ALA A 37 -8.57 -6.89 0.38
C ALA A 37 -8.83 -8.32 -0.18
N GLY A 38 -8.24 -9.34 0.42
CA GLY A 38 -8.47 -10.75 0.07
C GLY A 38 -9.82 -11.32 0.52
N GLY A 39 -10.67 -10.52 1.20
CA GLY A 39 -11.99 -10.95 1.67
C GLY A 39 -13.12 -10.23 0.95
N ALA A 40 -13.70 -10.90 -0.05
CA ALA A 40 -14.81 -10.45 -0.91
C ALA A 40 -14.53 -9.19 -1.77
N ALA A 41 -14.60 -9.38 -3.09
CA ALA A 41 -14.48 -8.38 -4.15
C ALA A 41 -13.07 -7.83 -4.50
N GLY A 42 -12.24 -8.68 -5.10
CA GLY A 42 -11.43 -8.28 -6.27
C GLY A 42 -10.15 -7.47 -6.08
N THR A 43 -9.75 -7.12 -4.86
CA THR A 43 -8.63 -6.19 -4.58
C THR A 43 -7.37 -6.87 -4.01
N GLY A 44 -7.40 -8.19 -3.80
CA GLY A 44 -6.34 -8.98 -3.13
C GLY A 44 -4.95 -9.07 -3.80
N ASP A 45 -4.65 -8.26 -4.82
CA ASP A 45 -3.36 -8.27 -5.54
C ASP A 45 -2.60 -6.92 -5.51
N ALA A 46 -3.21 -5.86 -4.96
CA ALA A 46 -2.56 -4.54 -4.88
C ALA A 46 -1.26 -4.56 -4.07
N ALA A 47 -1.24 -5.31 -2.96
CA ALA A 47 -0.04 -5.50 -2.15
C ALA A 47 1.15 -6.06 -2.96
N ASN A 48 0.90 -6.98 -3.88
CA ASN A 48 1.96 -7.58 -4.70
C ASN A 48 2.52 -6.59 -5.72
N LEU A 49 1.71 -5.63 -6.17
CA LEU A 49 2.15 -4.53 -7.02
C LEU A 49 3.00 -3.51 -6.25
N LEU A 50 2.66 -3.24 -4.98
CA LEU A 50 3.35 -2.26 -4.15
C LEU A 50 4.67 -2.78 -3.55
N LYS A 51 4.72 -4.07 -3.17
CA LYS A 51 5.88 -4.69 -2.49
C LYS A 51 7.22 -4.45 -3.20
N PRO A 52 7.37 -4.65 -4.53
CA PRO A 52 8.63 -4.41 -5.21
C PRO A 52 9.05 -2.93 -5.21
N ALA A 53 8.10 -2.01 -5.37
CA ALA A 53 8.38 -0.57 -5.38
C ALA A 53 8.79 -0.05 -3.99
N LEU A 54 8.09 -0.51 -2.94
CA LEU A 54 8.46 -0.24 -1.55
C LEU A 54 9.82 -0.86 -1.21
N ALA A 55 10.10 -2.08 -1.70
CA ALA A 55 11.35 -2.76 -1.44
C ALA A 55 12.58 -2.08 -2.06
N ARG A 56 12.41 -1.46 -3.23
CA ARG A 56 13.46 -0.68 -3.90
C ARG A 56 13.57 0.76 -3.38
N GLY A 57 12.62 1.22 -2.57
CA GLY A 57 12.55 2.61 -2.13
C GLY A 57 12.18 3.60 -3.24
N THR A 58 11.68 3.10 -4.37
CA THR A 58 11.26 3.93 -5.52
C THR A 58 9.87 4.52 -5.32
N LEU A 59 9.08 3.97 -4.40
CA LEU A 59 7.80 4.50 -3.97
C LEU A 59 7.91 4.94 -2.51
N ARG A 60 7.67 6.22 -2.26
CA ARG A 60 7.58 6.80 -0.90
C ARG A 60 6.11 6.89 -0.53
N THR A 61 5.72 6.22 0.54
CA THR A 61 4.31 6.10 0.92
C THR A 61 4.12 6.41 2.41
N VAL A 62 3.06 7.14 2.71
CA VAL A 62 2.49 7.28 4.06
C VAL A 62 1.13 6.61 4.06
N GLY A 63 0.92 5.69 4.99
CA GLY A 63 -0.32 4.97 5.12
C GLY A 63 -1.01 5.26 6.45
N ALA A 64 -2.33 5.48 6.42
CA ALA A 64 -3.15 5.57 7.61
C ALA A 64 -3.98 4.28 7.79
N THR A 65 -4.12 3.82 9.03
CA THR A 65 -4.95 2.65 9.37
C THR A 65 -5.21 2.63 10.87
N THR A 66 -6.26 1.94 11.31
CA THR A 66 -6.43 1.66 12.74
C THR A 66 -5.40 0.63 13.21
N PHE A 67 -5.09 0.63 14.51
CA PHE A 67 -4.16 -0.34 15.09
C PHE A 67 -4.64 -1.80 14.94
N ALA A 68 -5.97 -2.03 15.00
CA ALA A 68 -6.56 -3.35 14.83
C ALA A 68 -6.30 -3.90 13.41
N GLU A 69 -6.45 -3.07 12.38
CA GLU A 69 -6.18 -3.44 11.00
C GLU A 69 -4.70 -3.61 10.72
N TYR A 70 -3.84 -2.76 11.31
CA TYR A 70 -2.39 -2.93 11.24
C TYR A 70 -1.99 -4.33 11.72
N LYS A 71 -2.43 -4.72 12.92
CA LYS A 71 -2.17 -6.06 13.48
C LYS A 71 -2.71 -7.19 12.62
N LYS A 72 -3.89 -6.98 12.01
CA LYS A 72 -4.57 -8.01 11.24
C LYS A 72 -3.92 -8.24 9.86
N TYR A 73 -3.51 -7.17 9.18
CA TYR A 73 -3.15 -7.22 7.76
C TYR A 73 -1.69 -6.85 7.46
N ILE A 74 -1.09 -5.92 8.21
CA ILE A 74 0.25 -5.40 7.91
C ILE A 74 1.30 -6.13 8.77
N GLU A 75 1.08 -6.25 10.08
CA GLU A 75 2.01 -6.87 11.02
C GLU A 75 2.30 -8.34 10.68
N LYS A 76 1.30 -9.03 10.12
CA LYS A 76 1.41 -10.44 9.71
C LYS A 76 2.25 -10.65 8.45
N ASP A 77 2.53 -9.61 7.66
CA ASP A 77 3.32 -9.71 6.43
C ASP A 77 4.77 -9.24 6.70
N PRO A 78 5.76 -10.16 6.74
CA PRO A 78 7.16 -9.81 7.00
C PRO A 78 7.77 -8.87 5.96
N ALA A 79 7.24 -8.84 4.73
CA ALA A 79 7.73 -7.94 3.71
C ALA A 79 7.25 -6.51 3.97
N LEU A 80 6.03 -6.33 4.48
CA LEU A 80 5.48 -5.00 4.79
C LEU A 80 6.06 -4.44 6.09
N THR A 81 6.18 -5.26 7.14
CA THR A 81 6.77 -4.83 8.43
C THR A 81 8.23 -4.39 8.32
N ARG A 82 8.98 -4.93 7.35
CA ARG A 82 10.36 -4.49 7.07
C ARG A 82 10.45 -3.19 6.27
N ARG A 83 9.35 -2.74 5.66
CA ARG A 83 9.32 -1.58 4.74
C ARG A 83 8.56 -0.39 5.30
N PHE A 84 7.60 -0.64 6.19
CA PHE A 84 6.90 0.38 6.92
C PHE A 84 7.47 0.53 8.33
N GLN A 85 7.69 1.78 8.73
CA GLN A 85 7.89 2.14 10.12
C GLN A 85 6.52 2.52 10.71
N ALA A 86 6.07 1.82 11.74
CA ALA A 86 4.85 2.18 12.45
C ALA A 86 5.09 3.44 13.27
N VAL A 87 4.22 4.44 13.09
CA VAL A 87 4.16 5.66 13.90
C VAL A 87 2.80 5.66 14.58
N GLN A 88 2.79 5.47 15.90
CA GLN A 88 1.56 5.55 16.68
C GLN A 88 1.19 7.02 16.88
N VAL A 89 -0.09 7.33 16.65
CA VAL A 89 -0.66 8.66 16.85
C VAL A 89 -1.81 8.49 17.82
N ASP A 90 -1.70 9.14 18.98
CA ASP A 90 -2.73 9.11 20.01
C ASP A 90 -3.77 10.21 19.76
N GLU A 91 -4.92 10.12 20.44
CA GLU A 91 -5.99 11.13 20.34
C GLU A 91 -5.50 12.51 20.84
N PRO A 92 -6.00 13.62 20.26
CA PRO A 92 -5.59 14.99 20.61
C PRO A 92 -5.93 15.43 22.04
#